data_AF-A0A448Z5W3-F1
#
_entry.id   AF-A0A448Z5W3-F1
#
_cell.length_a   1.000
_cell.length_b   1.000
_cell.length_c   1.000
_cell.angle_alpha   90.00
_cell.angle_beta   90.00
_cell.angle_gamma   90.00
#
_symmetry.space_group_name_H-M   'P 1'
#
loop_
_entity.id
_entity.type
_entity.pdbx_description
1 polymer ?
#
loop_
_entity_poly.entity_id
_entity_poly.type
_entity_poly.pdbx_seq_one_letter_code
_entity_poly.pdbx_strand_id
1 'polypeptide(L)'
;MTDIQSRINSKMRAMLVDWLVAVHKKFRLQPETLYLCVNIIDRYLSLARILREHLQLLGVTALFVASKYEEQYPPEVKDCVYITDRAYTPQQVLDMEFEIVMVLDFKMTVPTSYPFLQRFLHITNSPDIRSCLLGLE
;
A
#
# COMPACT_ATOMS: atom_id res chain seq x y z
N MET A 1 -21.74 -10.27 3.39
CA MET A 1 -20.31 -10.47 3.67
C MET A 1 -20.13 -10.57 5.16
N THR A 2 -19.83 -11.76 5.67
CA THR A 2 -19.43 -11.95 7.06
C THR A 2 -18.10 -11.26 7.29
N ASP A 3 -18.02 -10.41 8.31
CA ASP A 3 -16.77 -9.78 8.71
C ASP A 3 -15.77 -10.86 9.12
N ILE A 4 -14.76 -11.12 8.27
CA ILE A 4 -13.74 -12.11 8.57
C ILE A 4 -12.77 -11.61 9.65
N GLN A 5 -12.70 -10.29 9.86
CA GLN A 5 -11.79 -9.63 10.80
C GLN A 5 -12.44 -9.42 12.16
N SER A 6 -12.20 -10.35 13.09
CA SER A 6 -12.69 -10.19 14.47
C SER A 6 -11.87 -9.20 15.31
N ARG A 7 -10.65 -8.86 14.89
CA ARG A 7 -9.67 -8.10 15.70
C ARG A 7 -9.13 -6.83 15.03
N ILE A 8 -9.53 -6.56 13.79
CA ILE A 8 -9.14 -5.37 13.04
C ILE A 8 -10.40 -4.52 12.85
N ASN A 9 -10.28 -3.21 13.08
CA ASN A 9 -11.38 -2.27 12.83
C ASN A 9 -10.95 -1.16 11.87
N SER A 10 -11.92 -0.37 11.41
CA SER A 10 -11.71 0.73 10.46
C SER A 10 -10.72 1.79 10.97
N LYS A 11 -10.70 2.06 12.28
CA LYS A 11 -9.74 3.00 12.88
C LYS A 11 -8.31 2.49 12.78
N MET A 12 -8.08 1.20 13.00
CA MET A 12 -6.74 0.59 12.85
C MET A 12 -6.26 0.64 11.41
N ARG A 13 -7.14 0.36 10.44
CA ARG A 13 -6.84 0.55 9.02
C ARG A 13 -6.49 2.00 8.71
N ALA A 14 -7.26 2.97 9.20
CA ALA A 14 -6.99 4.38 8.97
C ALA A 14 -5.63 4.82 9.51
N MET A 15 -5.27 4.40 10.73
CA MET A 15 -3.95 4.66 11.31
C MET A 15 -2.82 4.01 10.50
N LEU A 16 -3.03 2.79 10.00
CA LEU A 16 -2.06 2.12 9.12
C LEU A 16 -1.86 2.91 7.82
N VAL A 17 -2.94 3.31 7.16
CA VAL A 17 -2.88 4.06 5.89
C VAL A 17 -2.22 5.43 6.08
N ASP A 18 -2.52 6.14 7.17
CA ASP A 18 -1.88 7.41 7.49
C ASP A 18 -0.35 7.25 7.64
N TRP A 19 0.09 6.22 8.37
CA TRP A 19 1.50 5.88 8.46
C TRP A 19 2.11 5.52 7.10
N LEU A 20 1.42 4.73 6.27
CA LEU A 20 1.88 4.36 4.93
C LEU A 20 2.02 5.56 4.00
N VAL A 21 1.17 6.58 4.13
CA VAL A 21 1.32 7.84 3.38
C VAL A 21 2.66 8.51 3.72
N ALA A 22 3.06 8.50 5.00
CA ALA A 22 4.36 9.05 5.41
C ALA A 22 5.53 8.22 4.87
N VAL A 23 5.43 6.88 4.92
CA VAL A 23 6.47 5.97 4.37
C VAL A 23 6.60 6.12 2.86
N HIS A 24 5.47 6.15 2.14
CA HIS A 24 5.40 6.39 0.69
C HIS A 24 6.11 7.69 0.29
N LYS A 25 5.84 8.78 1.00
CA LYS A 25 6.52 10.07 0.80
C LYS A 25 8.02 9.98 1.08
N LYS A 26 8.43 9.28 2.14
CA LYS A 26 9.84 9.10 2.50
C LYS A 26 10.62 8.34 1.43
N PHE A 27 10.01 7.32 0.83
CA PHE A 27 10.59 6.58 -0.29
C PHE A 27 10.42 7.27 -1.64
N ARG A 28 9.68 8.38 -1.71
CA ARG A 28 9.43 9.17 -2.93
C ARG A 28 8.81 8.35 -4.06
N LEU A 29 7.91 7.44 -3.71
CA LEU A 29 7.22 6.55 -4.63
C LEU A 29 6.16 7.33 -5.44
N GLN A 30 5.80 6.80 -6.60
CA GLN A 30 4.70 7.32 -7.42
C GLN A 30 3.35 7.16 -6.69
N PRO A 31 2.39 8.06 -6.88
CA PRO A 31 1.06 7.94 -6.29
C PRO A 31 0.39 6.58 -6.58
N GLU A 32 0.53 6.08 -7.81
CA GLU A 32 0.04 4.78 -8.28
C GLU A 32 0.36 3.65 -7.29
N THR A 33 1.60 3.62 -6.80
CA THR A 33 2.11 2.68 -5.80
C THR A 33 1.32 2.71 -4.50
N LEU A 34 0.95 3.90 -4.00
CA LEU A 34 0.16 4.04 -2.79
C LEU A 34 -1.28 3.55 -3.01
N TYR A 35 -1.89 3.89 -4.14
CA TYR A 35 -3.26 3.46 -4.46
C TYR A 35 -3.33 1.94 -4.61
N LEU A 36 -2.34 1.33 -5.26
CA LEU A 36 -2.23 -0.13 -5.35
C LEU A 36 -1.97 -0.76 -3.97
N CYS A 37 -1.09 -0.18 -3.16
CA CYS A 37 -0.83 -0.64 -1.78
C CYS A 37 -2.12 -0.70 -0.94
N VAL A 38 -2.92 0.37 -0.95
CA VAL A 38 -4.20 0.40 -0.22
C VAL A 38 -5.16 -0.66 -0.76
N ASN A 39 -5.23 -0.85 -2.08
CA ASN A 39 -6.06 -1.88 -2.69
C ASN A 39 -5.64 -3.30 -2.26
N ILE A 40 -4.33 -3.58 -2.21
CA ILE A 40 -3.77 -4.85 -1.74
C ILE A 40 -4.20 -5.13 -0.30
N ILE A 41 -4.04 -4.15 0.59
CA ILE A 41 -4.40 -4.27 2.02
C ILE A 41 -5.88 -4.60 2.17
N ASP A 42 -6.75 -3.86 1.47
CA ASP A 42 -8.20 -4.03 1.60
C ASP A 42 -8.67 -5.40 1.09
N ARG A 43 -8.12 -5.85 -0.04
CA ARG A 43 -8.44 -7.16 -0.60
C ARG A 43 -7.91 -8.28 0.27
N TYR A 44 -6.68 -8.15 0.77
CA TYR A 44 -6.12 -9.13 1.70
C TYR A 44 -6.98 -9.23 2.96
N LEU A 45 -7.33 -8.10 3.59
CA LEU A 45 -8.21 -8.07 4.77
C LEU A 45 -9.64 -8.59 4.51
N SER A 46 -10.06 -8.65 3.25
CA SER A 46 -11.34 -9.23 2.83
C SER A 46 -11.28 -10.75 2.60
N LEU A 47 -10.09 -11.33 2.45
CA LEU A 47 -9.89 -12.73 2.08
C LEU A 47 -9.15 -13.55 3.15
N ALA A 48 -8.28 -12.93 3.95
CA ALA A 48 -7.44 -13.58 4.94
C ALA A 48 -7.55 -12.90 6.32
N ARG A 49 -7.50 -13.71 7.38
CA ARG A 49 -7.49 -13.23 8.76
C ARG A 49 -6.08 -12.84 9.18
N ILE A 50 -5.95 -11.72 9.88
CA ILE A 50 -4.65 -11.29 10.40
C ILE A 50 -4.76 -10.89 11.87
N LEU A 51 -3.68 -11.14 12.63
CA LEU A 51 -3.55 -10.63 13.98
C LEU A 51 -3.21 -9.15 13.97
N ARG A 52 -3.68 -8.43 15.00
CA ARG A 52 -3.42 -7.00 15.15
C ARG A 52 -1.93 -6.65 15.12
N GLU A 53 -1.08 -7.47 15.75
CA GLU A 53 0.38 -7.27 15.77
C GLU A 53 1.06 -7.38 14.39
N HIS A 54 0.43 -8.06 13.44
CA HIS A 54 0.94 -8.23 12.08
C HIS A 54 0.34 -7.22 11.09
N LEU A 55 -0.53 -6.31 11.54
CA LEU A 55 -1.15 -5.33 10.65
C LEU A 55 -0.12 -4.36 10.04
N GLN A 56 0.90 -3.96 10.79
CA GLN A 56 2.00 -3.13 10.25
C GLN A 56 2.88 -3.91 9.28
N LEU A 57 3.15 -5.20 9.56
CA LEU A 57 3.85 -6.09 8.64
C LEU A 57 3.10 -6.22 7.31
N LEU A 58 1.79 -6.48 7.34
CA LEU A 58 0.95 -6.47 6.13
C LEU A 58 1.06 -5.14 5.38
N GLY A 59 0.99 -4.01 6.09
CA GLY A 59 1.05 -2.70 5.45
C GLY A 59 2.38 -2.42 4.74
N VAL A 60 3.50 -2.59 5.44
CA VAL A 60 4.83 -2.34 4.84
C VAL A 60 5.11 -3.31 3.69
N THR A 61 4.72 -4.57 3.82
CA THR A 61 4.92 -5.57 2.77
C THR A 61 3.98 -5.34 1.59
N ALA A 62 2.73 -4.90 1.81
CA ALA A 62 1.84 -4.51 0.73
C ALA A 62 2.39 -3.31 -0.07
N LEU A 63 3.04 -2.34 0.61
CA LEU A 63 3.71 -1.23 -0.07
C LEU A 63 4.93 -1.73 -0.86
N PHE A 64 5.71 -2.65 -0.31
CA PHE A 64 6.83 -3.30 -1.00
C PHE A 64 6.39 -4.03 -2.27
N VAL A 65 5.34 -4.85 -2.18
CA VAL A 65 4.75 -5.55 -3.33
C VAL A 65 4.21 -4.58 -4.37
N ALA A 66 3.47 -3.54 -3.95
CA ALA A 66 3.00 -2.50 -4.87
C ALA A 66 4.16 -1.78 -5.56
N SER A 67 5.24 -1.50 -4.82
CA SER A 67 6.41 -0.82 -5.38
C SER A 67 7.10 -1.68 -6.43
N LYS A 68 7.23 -2.99 -6.21
CA LYS A 68 7.77 -3.91 -7.24
C LYS A 68 6.96 -3.93 -8.53
N TYR A 69 5.67 -3.58 -8.44
CA TYR A 69 4.77 -3.60 -9.58
C TYR A 69 4.76 -2.26 -10.35
N GLU A 70 4.78 -1.14 -9.63
CA GLU A 70 4.61 0.21 -10.21
C GLU A 70 5.93 0.97 -10.42
N GLU A 71 6.97 0.69 -9.63
CA GLU A 71 8.23 1.45 -9.64
C GLU A 71 9.28 0.82 -10.54
N GLN A 72 10.03 1.67 -11.23
CA GLN A 72 11.25 1.22 -11.93
C GLN A 72 12.33 0.75 -10.94
N TYR A 73 12.43 1.41 -9.78
CA TYR A 73 13.41 1.12 -8.74
C TYR A 73 12.71 0.99 -7.38
N PRO A 74 12.13 -0.19 -7.07
CA PRO A 74 11.46 -0.41 -5.81
C PRO A 74 12.46 -0.42 -4.63
N PRO A 75 12.00 -0.09 -3.40
CA PRO A 75 12.80 -0.27 -2.19
C PRO A 75 13.15 -1.74 -1.99
N GLU A 76 14.24 -2.02 -1.28
CA GLU A 76 14.65 -3.38 -0.95
C GLU A 76 14.00 -3.87 0.36
N VAL A 77 14.06 -5.19 0.61
CA VAL A 77 13.55 -5.78 1.87
C VAL A 77 14.20 -5.13 3.11
N LYS A 78 15.48 -4.77 3.01
CA LYS A 78 16.21 -4.08 4.10
C LYS A 78 15.60 -2.71 4.44
N ASP A 79 15.03 -2.01 3.47
CA ASP A 79 14.39 -0.71 3.67
C ASP A 79 13.05 -0.88 4.40
N CYS A 80 12.34 -1.97 4.14
CA CYS A 80 11.13 -2.35 4.88
C CYS A 80 11.46 -2.63 6.35
N VAL A 81 12.51 -3.43 6.61
CA VAL A 81 12.99 -3.71 7.98
C VAL A 81 13.41 -2.42 8.68
N TYR A 82 14.13 -1.54 7.99
CA TYR A 82 14.58 -0.27 8.53
C TYR A 82 13.41 0.66 8.88
N ILE A 83 12.40 0.80 8.00
CA ILE A 83 11.31 1.74 8.23
C ILE A 83 10.34 1.29 9.33
N THR A 84 10.29 -0.02 9.61
CA THR A 84 9.55 -0.57 10.75
C THR A 84 10.36 -0.59 12.05
N ASP A 85 11.44 0.19 12.14
CA ASP A 85 12.35 0.22 13.29
C ASP A 85 12.82 -1.18 13.74
N ARG A 86 13.09 -2.04 12.74
CA ARG A 86 13.51 -3.44 12.93
C ARG A 86 12.53 -4.30 13.75
N ALA A 87 11.25 -3.91 13.81
CA ALA A 87 10.20 -4.73 14.43
C ALA A 87 10.04 -6.11 13.74
N TYR A 88 10.45 -6.22 12.49
CA TYR A 88 10.36 -7.44 11.69
C TYR A 88 11.71 -7.81 11.06
N THR A 89 11.92 -9.11 10.88
CA THR A 89 13.06 -9.66 10.15
C THR A 89 12.83 -9.63 8.63
N PRO A 90 13.89 -9.68 7.80
CA PRO A 90 13.74 -9.80 6.36
C PRO A 90 12.90 -11.01 5.94
N GLN A 91 13.04 -12.14 6.64
CA GLN A 91 12.29 -13.35 6.35
C GLN A 91 10.78 -13.15 6.58
N GLN A 92 10.38 -12.48 7.67
CA GLN A 92 8.97 -12.18 7.93
C GLN A 92 8.34 -11.29 6.84
N VAL A 93 9.11 -10.35 6.28
CA VAL A 93 8.65 -9.51 5.16
C VAL A 93 8.47 -10.37 3.91
N LEU A 94 9.40 -11.28 3.61
CA LEU A 94 9.34 -12.18 2.47
C LEU A 94 8.20 -13.22 2.59
N ASP A 95 7.99 -13.77 3.78
CA ASP A 95 6.90 -14.71 4.06
C ASP A 95 5.54 -14.02 3.89
N MET A 96 5.40 -12.79 4.41
CA MET A 96 4.21 -11.97 4.22
C MET A 96 4.00 -11.61 2.74
N GLU A 97 5.07 -11.36 1.98
CA GLU A 97 4.98 -11.07 0.55
C GLU A 97 4.42 -12.27 -0.20
N PHE A 98 4.97 -13.46 0.06
CA PHE A 98 4.47 -14.70 -0.50
C PHE A 98 2.99 -14.90 -0.16
N GLU A 99 2.61 -14.69 1.10
CA GLU A 99 1.22 -14.82 1.54
C GLU A 99 0.28 -13.84 0.83
N ILE A 100 0.64 -12.55 0.74
CA ILE A 100 -0.16 -11.53 0.04
C ILE A 100 -0.42 -11.97 -1.40
N VAL A 101 0.64 -12.34 -2.12
CA VAL A 101 0.54 -12.66 -3.54
C VAL A 101 -0.29 -13.93 -3.77
N MET A 102 -0.16 -14.93 -2.88
CA MET A 102 -0.97 -16.15 -2.92
C MET A 102 -2.44 -15.90 -2.60
N VAL A 103 -2.75 -15.11 -1.56
CA VAL A 103 -4.12 -14.75 -1.19
C VAL A 103 -4.81 -13.96 -2.30
N LEU A 104 -4.06 -13.11 -3.00
CA LEU A 104 -4.58 -12.31 -4.11
C LEU A 104 -4.55 -13.02 -5.46
N ASP A 105 -4.09 -14.28 -5.51
CA ASP A 105 -3.99 -15.08 -6.74
C ASP A 105 -3.21 -14.35 -7.85
N PHE A 106 -2.13 -13.65 -7.47
CA PHE A 106 -1.31 -12.80 -8.35
C PHE A 106 -2.09 -11.71 -9.12
N LYS A 107 -3.36 -11.42 -8.76
CA LYS A 107 -4.19 -10.41 -9.41
C LYS A 107 -3.80 -9.01 -8.93
N MET A 108 -2.65 -8.52 -9.40
CA MET A 108 -2.12 -7.19 -9.05
C MET A 108 -2.58 -6.10 -10.02
N THR A 109 -2.85 -6.47 -11.29
CA THR A 109 -3.38 -5.58 -12.31
C THR A 109 -4.86 -5.26 -12.03
N VAL A 110 -5.12 -4.18 -11.31
CA VAL A 110 -6.49 -3.77 -10.95
C VAL A 110 -6.71 -2.29 -11.24
N PRO A 111 -7.94 -1.89 -11.60
CA PRO A 111 -8.27 -0.48 -11.72
C PRO A 111 -8.24 0.17 -10.33
N THR A 112 -7.33 1.11 -10.11
CA THR A 112 -7.37 2.03 -8.98
C THR A 112 -8.07 3.32 -9.38
N SER A 113 -8.50 4.14 -8.42
CA SER A 113 -9.17 5.41 -8.71
C SER A 113 -8.25 6.46 -9.36
N TYR A 114 -6.94 6.31 -9.21
CA TYR A 114 -5.96 7.33 -9.60
C TYR A 114 -5.86 7.56 -11.12
N PRO A 115 -5.74 6.52 -11.98
CA PRO A 115 -5.76 6.71 -13.43
C PRO A 115 -7.04 7.39 -13.95
N PHE A 116 -8.20 7.09 -13.33
CA PHE A 116 -9.46 7.75 -13.70
C PHE A 116 -9.46 9.22 -13.31
N LEU A 117 -8.92 9.56 -12.14
CA LEU A 117 -8.78 10.95 -11.70
C LEU A 117 -7.86 11.74 -12.63
N GLN A 118 -6.69 11.18 -12.99
CA GLN A 118 -5.79 11.81 -13.96
C GLN A 118 -6.47 12.02 -15.33
N ARG A 119 -7.18 10.99 -15.82
CA ARG A 119 -7.93 11.10 -17.08
C ARG A 119 -9.00 12.17 -17.02
N PHE A 120 -9.72 12.27 -15.90
CA PHE A 120 -10.75 13.29 -15.70
C PHE A 120 -10.15 14.70 -15.74
N LEU A 121 -9.09 14.94 -14.96
CA LEU A 121 -8.40 16.25 -14.91
C LEU A 121 -7.84 16.67 -16.28
N HIS A 122 -7.29 15.72 -17.03
CA HIS A 122 -6.83 15.95 -18.39
C HIS A 122 -7.98 16.38 -19.32
N ILE A 123 -9.14 15.72 -19.25
CA ILE A 123 -10.29 16.07 -20.10
C ILE A 123 -10.88 17.43 -19.72
N THR A 124 -10.84 17.80 -18.43
CA THR A 124 -11.37 19.08 -17.94
C THR A 124 -10.36 20.23 -18.00
N ASN A 125 -9.17 20.03 -18.58
CA ASN A 125 -8.07 21.00 -18.59
C ASN A 125 -7.76 21.56 -17.19
N SER A 126 -7.91 20.73 -16.16
CA SER A 126 -7.65 21.11 -14.78
C SER A 126 -6.18 20.84 -14.42
N PRO A 127 -5.59 21.63 -13.52
CA PRO A 127 -4.20 21.43 -13.10
C PRO A 127 -4.01 20.03 -12.50
N ASP A 128 -2.84 19.43 -12.74
CA ASP A 128 -2.51 18.08 -12.25
C ASP A 128 -2.54 18.04 -10.72
N ILE A 129 -2.93 16.91 -10.15
CA ILE A 129 -3.05 16.69 -8.70
C ILE A 129 -1.73 17.05 -7.99
N ARG A 130 -0.59 16.77 -8.64
CA ARG A 130 0.74 17.10 -8.11
C ARG A 130 0.91 18.59 -7.86
N SER A 131 0.36 19.43 -8.73
CA SER A 131 0.40 20.88 -8.57
C SER A 131 -0.51 21.38 -7.44
N CYS A 132 -1.66 20.73 -7.21
CA CYS A 132 -2.56 21.07 -6.11
C CYS A 132 -2.11 20.56 -4.74
N LEU A 133 -1.42 19.41 -4.65
CA LEU A 133 -1.00 18.81 -3.38
C LEU A 133 0.36 19.31 -2.87
N LEU A 134 1.20 19.91 -3.72
CA LEU A 134 2.53 20.38 -3.34
C LEU A 134 2.58 21.85 -2.94
N GLY A 135 1.52 22.64 -3.11
CA GLY A 135 1.48 24.03 -2.62
C GLY A 135 2.74 24.83 -2.95
N LEU A 136 3.27 24.70 -4.17
CA LEU A 136 4.39 25.52 -4.65
C LEU A 136 3.81 26.79 -5.29
N GLU A 137 3.52 27.77 -4.44
CA GLU A 137 3.84 29.17 -4.71
C GLU A 137 5.15 29.51 -3.99
#